data_AF-A0A658R0R7-F1
#
_entry.id   AF-A0A658R0R7-F1
#
_cell.length_a   1.000
_cell.length_b   1.000
_cell.length_c   1.000
_cell.angle_alpha   90.00
_cell.angle_beta   90.00
_cell.angle_gamma   90.00
#
_symmetry.space_group_name_H-M   'P 1'
#
loop_
_entity.id
_entity.type
_entity.pdbx_description
1 polymer ?
#
loop_
_entity_poly.entity_id
_entity_poly.type
_entity_poly.pdbx_seq_one_letter_code
_entity_poly.pdbx_strand_id
1 'polypeptide(L)'
;MTQPEADTESAQSDAKSKSRRRPQPKIVARFVAISWRDFAMTFGPIVLVAIVALYFAVRLIQPAPPNSLTIAAGPKGSSFWNSAQKYRKILARNRVTLNVIETQGSFDNLTRLSDPKSGVDVGFVQGGMTKPGATPDNLESLGSVAYVPLAVFYRGAPVSRLSELKGRRLAIGAEGSGTRALALTLLKANHIEPGGDTPLLPLAGDAAAKALEDGQVDAVFLTGDSAQPPTMAKLVRTPGIRFMDFAQADAYARRFPYLTEIELPMGAFDLATNLPPRPVHMIAPTAELIARDSLHPALSDLLVEAAREVHSRANLLQRANEFPAPLAHEFRISDNAERYYKSGKSFLYRTLPFWLASLADRVLVVLVPLIVVLIPGLRLVPGLYRWRVKSRIYRWYGALIAIERETISGPDTAQRDALLDRIDGIESAVNRMKMPLAFADQFYVLREHIGFVRERLANAAVAPGDTDADATRRRAAASAQASSRADTEQGST
;
A
#
# COMPACT_ATOMS: atom_id res chain seq x y z
N MET A 1 13.19 -24.27 104.74
CA MET A 1 12.11 -23.69 105.56
C MET A 1 12.39 -22.20 105.64
N THR A 2 11.34 -21.37 105.68
CA THR A 2 11.39 -19.93 106.05
C THR A 2 12.02 -18.95 105.04
N GLN A 3 11.24 -17.89 104.74
CA GLN A 3 11.63 -16.51 104.39
C GLN A 3 12.83 -16.00 105.25
N PRO A 4 13.54 -14.87 104.97
CA PRO A 4 12.98 -13.57 104.53
C PRO A 4 13.91 -12.60 103.74
N GLU A 5 13.38 -11.37 103.61
CA GLU A 5 13.86 -10.02 103.30
C GLU A 5 15.36 -9.60 103.28
N ALA A 6 15.53 -8.47 102.58
CA ALA A 6 16.45 -7.33 102.76
C ALA A 6 17.83 -7.36 102.05
N ASP A 7 18.06 -6.43 101.12
CA ASP A 7 18.89 -5.24 101.38
C ASP A 7 19.12 -4.34 100.13
N THR A 8 18.68 -3.09 100.25
CA THR A 8 19.48 -1.84 100.24
C THR A 8 20.54 -1.59 99.14
N GLU A 9 20.23 -0.60 98.29
CA GLU A 9 21.06 0.57 97.89
C GLU A 9 22.47 0.37 97.28
N SER A 10 22.65 0.81 96.02
CA SER A 10 23.68 1.80 95.62
C SER A 10 23.75 1.95 94.09
N ALA A 11 23.59 3.19 93.64
CA ALA A 11 23.85 3.63 92.28
C ALA A 11 25.29 4.15 92.19
N GLN A 12 26.09 3.63 91.26
CA GLN A 12 26.85 4.40 90.26
C GLN A 12 27.87 3.53 89.51
N SER A 13 28.05 3.89 88.24
CA SER A 13 29.29 3.71 87.45
C SER A 13 29.67 2.29 87.04
N ASP A 14 29.24 1.90 85.83
CA ASP A 14 30.16 1.21 84.91
C ASP A 14 29.68 1.35 83.46
N ALA A 15 30.19 2.40 82.79
CA ALA A 15 30.07 2.59 81.35
C ALA A 15 30.98 1.59 80.62
N LYS A 16 30.51 0.34 80.46
CA LYS A 16 31.13 -0.63 79.56
C LYS A 16 30.63 -0.44 78.13
N SER A 17 31.53 0.06 77.29
CA SER A 17 31.52 0.01 75.82
C SER A 17 30.93 -1.30 75.30
N LYS A 18 29.66 -1.25 74.87
CA LYS A 18 29.00 -2.34 74.14
C LYS A 18 29.24 -2.13 72.66
N SER A 19 30.18 -2.88 72.10
CA SER A 19 30.32 -3.07 70.65
C SER A 19 28.98 -3.59 70.10
N ARG A 20 28.22 -2.73 69.42
CA ARG A 20 27.03 -3.10 68.66
C ARG A 20 27.47 -3.82 67.38
N ARG A 21 27.65 -5.13 67.43
CA ARG A 21 27.65 -5.95 66.21
C ARG A 21 26.22 -5.98 65.66
N ARG A 22 25.94 -5.19 64.61
CA ARG A 22 24.68 -5.24 63.86
C ARG A 22 24.50 -6.65 63.26
N PRO A 23 23.29 -7.24 63.30
CA PRO A 23 23.05 -8.57 62.75
C PRO A 23 23.14 -8.55 61.21
N GLN A 24 23.83 -9.54 60.63
CA GLN A 24 23.93 -9.68 59.17
C GLN A 24 22.56 -10.03 58.55
N PRO A 25 22.11 -9.33 57.50
CA PRO A 25 20.84 -9.63 56.86
C PRO A 25 20.88 -11.00 56.15
N LYS A 26 19.87 -11.85 56.40
CA LYS A 26 19.72 -13.15 55.74
C LYS A 26 19.42 -12.97 54.24
N ILE A 27 20.20 -13.66 53.42
CA ILE A 27 20.27 -13.53 51.96
C ILE A 27 19.18 -14.38 51.31
N VAL A 28 18.32 -13.78 50.47
CA VAL A 28 17.37 -14.53 49.62
C VAL A 28 17.48 -14.01 48.19
N ALA A 29 18.37 -14.60 47.39
CA ALA A 29 18.44 -14.30 45.96
C ALA A 29 17.27 -14.99 45.24
N ARG A 30 16.38 -14.21 44.59
CA ARG A 30 15.31 -14.75 43.73
C ARG A 30 15.79 -14.77 42.28
N PHE A 31 16.39 -15.89 41.88
CA PHE A 31 16.63 -16.20 40.48
C PHE A 31 15.28 -16.51 39.81
N VAL A 32 14.91 -15.74 38.79
CA VAL A 32 13.66 -15.93 38.03
C VAL A 32 14.06 -16.23 36.60
N ALA A 33 13.46 -17.27 36.01
CA ALA A 33 13.83 -17.75 34.69
C ALA A 33 13.73 -16.65 33.62
N ILE A 34 12.63 -15.87 33.58
CA ILE A 34 12.44 -14.76 32.62
C ILE A 34 11.46 -13.72 33.22
N SER A 35 11.82 -12.43 33.18
CA SER A 35 10.92 -11.32 33.58
C SER A 35 10.14 -10.82 32.36
N TRP A 36 8.80 -10.89 32.41
CA TRP A 36 7.91 -10.40 31.35
C TRP A 36 8.15 -8.92 30.97
N ARG A 37 8.56 -8.09 31.93
CA ARG A 37 8.91 -6.68 31.68
C ARG A 37 10.18 -6.54 30.84
N ASP A 38 11.13 -7.45 31.02
CA ASP A 38 12.39 -7.45 30.27
C ASP A 38 12.19 -8.00 28.85
N PHE A 39 11.26 -8.95 28.70
CA PHE A 39 10.79 -9.40 27.39
C PHE A 39 10.08 -8.27 26.64
N ALA A 40 9.05 -7.64 27.24
CA ALA A 40 8.29 -6.55 26.61
C ALA A 40 9.17 -5.36 26.21
N MET A 41 10.16 -4.96 27.04
CA MET A 41 11.06 -3.85 26.72
C MET A 41 12.14 -4.20 25.69
N THR A 42 12.43 -5.49 25.46
CA THR A 42 13.39 -5.93 24.44
C THR A 42 12.71 -6.10 23.08
N PHE A 43 11.49 -6.65 23.06
CA PHE A 43 10.71 -6.82 21.84
C PHE A 43 9.97 -5.54 21.42
N GLY A 44 9.65 -4.66 22.36
CA GLY A 44 8.89 -3.42 22.11
C GLY A 44 9.46 -2.55 20.97
N PRO A 45 10.76 -2.20 20.98
CA PRO A 45 11.37 -1.42 19.89
C PRO A 45 11.32 -2.12 18.53
N ILE A 46 11.48 -3.45 18.50
CA ILE A 46 11.44 -4.24 17.26
C ILE A 46 10.02 -4.28 16.71
N VAL A 47 9.03 -4.48 17.57
CA VAL A 47 7.61 -4.42 17.21
C VAL A 47 7.24 -3.02 16.72
N LEU A 48 7.75 -1.96 17.35
CA LEU A 48 7.52 -0.59 16.91
C LEU A 48 8.09 -0.34 15.51
N VAL A 49 9.34 -0.75 15.26
CA VAL A 49 9.97 -0.61 13.92
C VAL A 49 9.22 -1.45 12.88
N ALA A 50 8.77 -2.66 13.24
CA ALA A 50 7.95 -3.49 12.37
C ALA A 50 6.60 -2.82 12.03
N ILE A 51 5.93 -2.19 13.00
CA ILE A 51 4.69 -1.43 12.78
C ILE A 51 4.94 -0.23 11.87
N VAL A 52 6.04 0.51 12.09
CA VAL A 52 6.40 1.66 11.24
C VAL A 52 6.71 1.20 9.80
N ALA A 53 7.49 0.14 9.64
CA ALA A 53 7.79 -0.41 8.32
C ALA A 53 6.53 -0.96 7.62
N LEU A 54 5.64 -1.60 8.36
CA LEU A 54 4.34 -2.04 7.86
C LEU A 54 3.49 -0.84 7.40
N TYR A 55 3.46 0.24 8.19
CA TYR A 55 2.77 1.48 7.83
C TYR A 55 3.30 2.06 6.52
N PHE A 56 4.62 2.14 6.35
CA PHE A 56 5.22 2.63 5.09
C PHE A 56 5.01 1.68 3.93
N ALA A 57 5.09 0.36 4.13
CA ALA A 57 4.83 -0.64 3.09
C ALA A 57 3.40 -0.55 2.55
N VAL A 58 2.41 -0.46 3.45
CA VAL A 58 0.99 -0.29 3.07
C VAL A 58 0.74 1.03 2.36
N ARG A 59 1.50 2.09 2.67
CA ARG A 59 1.34 3.40 2.05
C ARG A 59 2.05 3.55 0.69
N LEU A 60 3.14 2.82 0.47
CA LEU A 60 3.98 2.93 -0.74
C LEU A 60 3.62 1.91 -1.82
N ILE A 61 2.97 0.80 -1.46
CA ILE A 61 2.62 -0.26 -2.41
C ILE A 61 1.16 -0.10 -2.84
N GLN A 62 0.87 -0.33 -4.13
CA GLN A 62 -0.43 -0.05 -4.73
C GLN A 62 -1.57 -0.66 -3.89
N PRO A 63 -2.65 0.11 -3.61
CA PRO A 63 -3.77 -0.40 -2.86
C PRO A 63 -4.34 -1.63 -3.54
N ALA A 64 -4.78 -2.58 -2.73
CA ALA A 64 -5.37 -3.82 -3.19
C ALA A 64 -6.34 -3.59 -4.37
N PRO A 65 -6.36 -4.48 -5.38
CA PRO A 65 -7.19 -4.29 -6.57
C PRO A 65 -8.66 -4.08 -6.14
N PRO A 66 -9.31 -3.01 -6.63
CA PRO A 66 -10.70 -2.77 -6.31
C PRO A 66 -11.55 -3.92 -6.85
N ASN A 67 -12.58 -4.29 -6.09
CA ASN A 67 -13.52 -5.34 -6.47
C ASN A 67 -14.70 -4.80 -7.29
N SER A 68 -14.64 -3.53 -7.70
CA SER A 68 -15.65 -2.88 -8.53
C SER A 68 -15.01 -1.93 -9.52
N LEU A 69 -15.59 -1.82 -10.71
CA LEU A 69 -15.29 -0.77 -11.67
C LEU A 69 -16.53 -0.33 -12.42
N THR A 70 -16.48 0.86 -13.00
CA THR A 70 -17.57 1.46 -13.77
C THR A 70 -17.18 1.58 -15.24
N ILE A 71 -18.04 1.05 -16.12
CA ILE A 71 -17.87 1.13 -17.57
C ILE A 71 -18.93 2.01 -18.23
N ALA A 72 -18.46 3.01 -18.99
CA ALA A 72 -19.30 3.81 -19.88
C ALA A 72 -19.56 3.06 -21.18
N ALA A 73 -20.84 2.80 -21.47
CA ALA A 73 -21.23 1.92 -22.57
C ALA A 73 -21.95 2.70 -23.69
N GLY A 74 -23.27 2.79 -23.63
CA GLY A 74 -24.11 3.41 -24.65
C GLY A 74 -25.57 3.29 -24.27
N PRO A 75 -26.49 3.70 -25.14
CA PRO A 75 -27.92 3.54 -24.93
C PRO A 75 -28.27 2.07 -24.72
N LYS A 76 -29.29 1.78 -23.90
CA LYS A 76 -29.74 0.40 -23.70
C LYS A 76 -30.02 -0.32 -25.01
N GLY A 77 -29.52 -1.55 -25.12
CA GLY A 77 -29.68 -2.39 -26.31
C GLY A 77 -28.70 -2.10 -27.45
N SER A 78 -27.90 -1.03 -27.37
CA SER A 78 -26.77 -0.79 -28.29
C SER A 78 -25.72 -1.90 -28.20
N SER A 79 -24.83 -1.98 -29.19
CA SER A 79 -23.74 -2.95 -29.22
C SER A 79 -22.76 -2.74 -28.06
N PHE A 80 -22.49 -1.49 -27.67
CA PHE A 80 -21.67 -1.17 -26.50
C PHE A 80 -22.34 -1.60 -25.20
N TRP A 81 -23.63 -1.30 -25.02
CA TRP A 81 -24.39 -1.78 -23.87
C TRP A 81 -24.37 -3.31 -23.78
N ASN A 82 -24.69 -3.99 -24.88
CA ASN A 82 -24.73 -5.45 -24.91
C ASN A 82 -23.36 -6.08 -24.62
N SER A 83 -22.27 -5.46 -25.08
CA SER A 83 -20.90 -5.91 -24.80
C SER A 83 -20.53 -5.69 -23.33
N ALA A 84 -20.81 -4.51 -22.78
CA ALA A 84 -20.60 -4.21 -21.36
C ALA A 84 -21.35 -5.19 -20.44
N GLN A 85 -22.59 -5.56 -20.80
CA GLN A 85 -23.37 -6.53 -20.04
C GLN A 85 -22.76 -7.94 -20.07
N LYS A 86 -22.10 -8.33 -21.18
CA LYS A 86 -21.33 -9.58 -21.25
C LYS A 86 -20.07 -9.49 -20.38
N TYR A 87 -19.35 -8.36 -20.43
CA TYR A 87 -18.16 -8.13 -19.59
C TYR A 87 -18.54 -8.25 -18.11
N ARG A 88 -19.68 -7.67 -17.70
CA ARG A 88 -20.18 -7.77 -16.33
C ARG A 88 -20.36 -9.21 -15.87
N LYS A 89 -20.91 -10.09 -16.73
CA LYS A 89 -21.06 -11.52 -16.42
C LYS A 89 -19.71 -12.24 -16.32
N ILE A 90 -18.74 -11.88 -17.16
CA ILE A 90 -17.41 -12.50 -17.18
C ILE A 90 -16.61 -12.08 -15.94
N LEU A 91 -16.58 -10.78 -15.63
CA LEU A 91 -15.84 -10.25 -14.48
C LEU A 91 -16.43 -10.73 -13.14
N ALA A 92 -17.75 -10.95 -13.06
CA ALA A 92 -18.39 -11.53 -11.88
C ALA A 92 -17.83 -12.92 -11.51
N ARG A 93 -17.32 -13.70 -12.48
CA ARG A 93 -16.65 -15.00 -12.22
C ARG A 93 -15.41 -14.83 -11.32
N ASN A 94 -14.78 -13.66 -11.36
CA ASN A 94 -13.63 -13.29 -10.55
C ASN A 94 -13.99 -12.44 -9.32
N ARG A 95 -15.28 -12.37 -8.95
CA ARG A 95 -15.80 -11.53 -7.85
C ARG A 95 -15.54 -10.02 -8.05
N VAL A 96 -15.49 -9.58 -9.30
CA VAL A 96 -15.38 -8.16 -9.67
C VAL A 96 -16.74 -7.68 -10.18
N THR A 97 -17.27 -6.63 -9.55
CA THR A 97 -18.54 -5.99 -9.92
C THR A 97 -18.30 -4.95 -11.01
N LEU A 98 -18.92 -5.14 -12.18
CA LEU A 98 -18.90 -4.14 -13.25
C LEU A 98 -20.20 -3.33 -13.25
N ASN A 99 -20.11 -2.06 -12.89
CA ASN A 99 -21.22 -1.10 -12.97
C ASN A 99 -21.30 -0.58 -14.41
N VAL A 100 -22.34 -0.95 -15.14
CA VAL A 100 -22.55 -0.49 -16.52
C VAL A 100 -23.42 0.75 -16.48
N ILE A 101 -22.88 1.88 -16.97
CA ILE A 101 -23.66 3.12 -17.07
C ILE A 101 -24.18 3.32 -18.49
N GLU A 102 -25.43 3.76 -18.56
CA GLU A 102 -26.07 4.17 -19.80
C GLU A 102 -25.58 5.58 -20.18
N THR A 103 -25.21 5.74 -21.45
CA THR A 103 -24.64 6.99 -22.01
C THR A 103 -25.22 7.23 -23.40
N GLN A 104 -24.89 8.37 -24.01
CA GLN A 104 -25.26 8.63 -25.41
C GLN A 104 -24.34 7.96 -26.44
N GLY A 105 -23.27 7.28 -26.00
CA GLY A 105 -22.29 6.60 -26.86
C GLY A 105 -20.89 7.21 -26.74
N SER A 106 -20.09 7.07 -27.81
CA SER A 106 -18.64 7.29 -27.75
C SER A 106 -18.17 8.67 -27.25
N PHE A 107 -18.82 9.77 -27.65
CA PHE A 107 -18.37 11.12 -27.25
C PHE A 107 -18.71 11.42 -25.78
N ASP A 108 -19.90 11.02 -25.31
CA ASP A 108 -20.29 11.06 -23.89
C ASP A 108 -19.36 10.17 -23.04
N ASN A 109 -19.03 8.96 -23.51
CA ASN A 109 -18.07 8.07 -22.84
C ASN A 109 -16.71 8.73 -22.68
N LEU A 110 -16.16 9.30 -23.76
CA LEU A 110 -14.87 9.99 -23.72
C LEU A 110 -14.89 11.21 -22.80
N THR A 111 -15.97 11.99 -22.82
CA THR A 111 -16.13 13.16 -21.93
C THR A 111 -16.11 12.73 -20.46
N ARG A 112 -16.83 11.66 -20.11
CA ARG A 112 -16.83 11.11 -18.75
C ARG A 112 -15.48 10.51 -18.37
N LEU A 113 -14.83 9.79 -19.27
CA LEU A 113 -13.48 9.26 -19.05
C LEU A 113 -12.46 10.40 -18.85
N SER A 114 -12.64 11.52 -19.53
CA SER A 114 -11.74 12.66 -19.39
C SER A 114 -11.91 13.37 -18.05
N ASP A 115 -13.13 13.42 -17.50
CA ASP A 115 -13.42 14.03 -16.19
C ASP A 115 -13.04 13.10 -15.03
N PRO A 116 -12.02 13.40 -14.20
CA PRO A 116 -11.63 12.56 -13.06
C PRO A 116 -12.71 12.36 -12.01
N LYS A 117 -13.74 13.22 -11.98
CA LYS A 117 -14.83 13.18 -10.99
C LYS A 117 -16.04 12.37 -11.47
N SER A 118 -16.04 11.88 -12.70
CA SER A 118 -17.19 11.15 -13.27
C SER A 118 -17.45 9.79 -12.62
N GLY A 119 -16.45 9.22 -11.93
CA GLY A 119 -16.51 7.87 -11.38
C GLY A 119 -16.49 6.76 -12.44
N VAL A 120 -16.16 7.09 -13.70
CA VAL A 120 -16.00 6.14 -14.80
C VAL A 120 -14.53 5.73 -14.91
N ASP A 121 -14.27 4.43 -14.91
CA ASP A 121 -12.92 3.86 -14.98
C ASP A 121 -12.54 3.46 -16.41
N VAL A 122 -13.51 2.95 -17.17
CA VAL A 122 -13.34 2.37 -18.50
C VAL A 122 -14.53 2.74 -19.39
N GLY A 123 -14.35 2.78 -20.71
CA GLY A 123 -15.45 2.99 -21.63
C GLY A 123 -15.13 2.55 -23.04
N PHE A 124 -16.18 2.27 -23.82
CA PHE A 124 -16.03 2.03 -25.25
C PHE A 124 -16.01 3.37 -26.00
N VAL A 125 -14.99 3.60 -26.82
CA VAL A 125 -14.85 4.84 -27.58
C VAL A 125 -14.47 4.47 -29.01
N GLN A 126 -15.24 4.90 -30.00
CA GLN A 126 -14.82 4.76 -31.39
C GLN A 126 -13.69 5.74 -31.74
N GLY A 127 -12.85 5.39 -32.71
CA GLY A 127 -11.88 6.32 -33.28
C GLY A 127 -12.54 7.54 -33.93
N GLY A 128 -11.79 8.62 -34.07
CA GLY A 128 -12.25 9.91 -34.59
C GLY A 128 -12.93 10.80 -33.54
N MET A 129 -12.72 10.55 -32.24
CA MET A 129 -13.33 11.33 -31.16
C MET A 129 -12.46 12.48 -30.67
N THR A 130 -11.14 12.37 -30.85
CA THR A 130 -10.20 13.43 -30.51
C THR A 130 -9.66 14.10 -31.77
N LYS A 131 -9.27 15.36 -31.65
CA LYS A 131 -8.47 16.01 -32.69
C LYS A 131 -7.03 15.49 -32.59
N PRO A 132 -6.30 15.36 -33.71
CA PRO A 132 -4.88 15.02 -33.66
C PRO A 132 -4.12 15.94 -32.68
N GLY A 133 -3.41 15.33 -31.72
CA GLY A 133 -2.65 16.06 -30.69
C GLY A 133 -3.47 16.61 -29.52
N ALA A 134 -4.77 16.32 -29.45
CA ALA A 134 -5.66 16.72 -28.34
C ALA A 134 -6.17 15.53 -27.53
N THR A 135 -5.49 14.38 -27.61
CA THR A 135 -5.83 13.18 -26.86
C THR A 135 -5.46 13.38 -25.38
N PRO A 136 -6.35 13.07 -24.42
CA PRO A 136 -6.04 13.19 -23.00
C PRO A 136 -4.89 12.26 -22.57
N ASP A 137 -3.87 12.81 -21.90
CA ASP A 137 -2.68 12.06 -21.46
C ASP A 137 -2.99 11.00 -20.38
N ASN A 138 -4.08 11.19 -19.65
CA ASN A 138 -4.54 10.32 -18.56
C ASN A 138 -5.41 9.14 -19.03
N LEU A 139 -5.53 8.93 -20.34
CA LEU A 139 -6.28 7.84 -20.93
C LEU A 139 -5.38 6.94 -21.76
N GLU A 140 -5.64 5.63 -21.67
CA GLU A 140 -4.90 4.59 -22.37
C GLU A 140 -5.86 3.60 -23.01
N SER A 141 -5.47 3.01 -24.13
CA SER A 141 -6.24 1.97 -24.81
C SER A 141 -5.84 0.59 -24.29
N LEU A 142 -6.85 -0.23 -23.95
CA LEU A 142 -6.69 -1.66 -23.67
C LEU A 142 -6.73 -2.50 -24.96
N GLY A 143 -6.93 -1.83 -26.11
CA GLY A 143 -7.00 -2.43 -27.43
C GLY A 143 -8.31 -2.15 -28.15
N SER A 144 -8.24 -2.29 -29.47
CA SER A 144 -9.39 -2.27 -30.37
C SER A 144 -10.23 -3.53 -30.17
N VAL A 145 -11.56 -3.41 -30.14
CA VAL A 145 -12.49 -4.52 -29.79
C VAL A 145 -13.52 -4.86 -30.87
N ALA A 146 -13.85 -3.93 -31.78
CA ALA A 146 -14.80 -4.20 -32.85
C ALA A 146 -14.78 -3.08 -33.90
N TYR A 147 -15.29 -3.35 -35.09
CA TYR A 147 -15.71 -2.30 -36.02
C TYR A 147 -17.09 -1.76 -35.66
N VAL A 148 -17.31 -0.47 -35.91
CA VAL A 148 -18.60 0.20 -35.69
C VAL A 148 -19.04 0.88 -36.99
N PRO A 149 -19.52 0.14 -38.00
CA PRO A 149 -19.87 0.70 -39.30
C PRO A 149 -20.98 1.75 -39.20
N LEU A 150 -20.83 2.80 -40.01
CA LEU A 150 -21.86 3.82 -40.20
C LEU A 150 -22.89 3.33 -41.20
N ALA A 151 -24.08 3.06 -40.71
CA ALA A 151 -25.23 2.70 -41.50
C ALA A 151 -26.03 3.96 -41.88
N VAL A 152 -26.15 4.25 -43.18
CA VAL A 152 -27.01 5.34 -43.68
C VAL A 152 -28.22 4.74 -44.37
N PHE A 153 -29.40 4.96 -43.80
CA PHE A 153 -30.67 4.56 -44.42
C PHE A 153 -31.39 5.78 -44.96
N TYR A 154 -31.99 5.66 -46.14
CA TYR A 154 -32.66 6.79 -46.80
C TYR A 154 -33.87 6.35 -47.61
N ARG A 155 -34.68 7.33 -48.00
CA ARG A 155 -35.83 7.14 -48.91
C ARG A 155 -35.57 7.78 -50.27
N GLY A 156 -36.07 7.14 -51.32
CA GLY A 156 -36.14 7.74 -52.66
C GLY A 156 -35.20 7.10 -53.68
N ALA A 157 -34.68 7.94 -54.58
CA ALA A 157 -33.75 7.53 -55.63
C ALA A 157 -32.43 7.05 -55.02
N PRO A 158 -31.72 6.08 -55.63
CA PRO A 158 -30.46 5.58 -55.12
C PRO A 158 -29.43 6.71 -54.88
N VAL A 159 -28.84 6.70 -53.70
CA VAL A 159 -27.77 7.61 -53.28
C VAL A 159 -26.52 6.78 -52.97
N SER A 160 -25.36 7.27 -53.39
CA SER A 160 -24.06 6.61 -53.14
C SER A 160 -22.98 7.54 -52.57
N ARG A 161 -23.24 8.86 -52.54
CA ARG A 161 -22.34 9.87 -51.97
C ARG A 161 -23.09 10.75 -50.99
N LEU A 162 -22.45 11.10 -49.88
CA LEU A 162 -23.03 11.96 -48.85
C LEU A 162 -23.40 13.36 -49.39
N SER A 163 -22.66 13.88 -50.36
CA SER A 163 -22.96 15.16 -51.02
C SER A 163 -24.35 15.20 -51.69
N GLU A 164 -24.88 14.06 -52.12
CA GLU A 164 -26.21 13.96 -52.75
C GLU A 164 -27.36 14.12 -51.75
N LEU A 165 -27.05 14.10 -50.45
CA LEU A 165 -28.01 14.38 -49.37
C LEU A 165 -28.13 15.88 -49.08
N LYS A 166 -27.45 16.76 -49.82
CA LYS A 166 -27.56 18.20 -49.64
C LYS A 166 -29.02 18.66 -49.82
N GLY A 167 -29.50 19.49 -48.89
CA GLY A 167 -30.87 20.01 -48.85
C GLY A 167 -31.90 19.02 -48.31
N ARG A 168 -31.49 17.81 -47.88
CA ARG A 168 -32.38 16.80 -47.28
C ARG A 168 -32.42 16.93 -45.76
N ARG A 169 -33.47 16.43 -45.12
CA ARG A 169 -33.60 16.38 -43.65
C ARG A 169 -32.87 15.14 -43.14
N LEU A 170 -31.81 15.34 -42.37
CA LEU A 170 -30.93 14.27 -41.92
C LEU A 170 -31.01 14.07 -40.41
N ALA A 171 -31.38 12.88 -39.97
CA ALA A 171 -31.22 12.47 -38.58
C ALA A 171 -29.80 11.93 -38.38
N ILE A 172 -28.97 12.66 -37.63
CA ILE A 172 -27.54 12.38 -37.53
C ILE A 172 -27.12 11.79 -36.19
N GLY A 173 -28.05 11.34 -35.35
CA GLY A 173 -27.77 10.85 -34.01
C GLY A 173 -27.88 11.93 -32.93
N ALA A 174 -28.01 11.46 -31.68
CA ALA A 174 -28.20 12.28 -30.50
C ALA A 174 -26.94 13.08 -30.16
N GLU A 175 -27.11 14.17 -29.43
CA GLU A 175 -25.98 14.91 -28.87
C GLU A 175 -25.15 14.01 -27.94
N GLY A 176 -23.83 14.07 -28.06
CA GLY A 176 -22.91 13.20 -27.32
C GLY A 176 -22.75 11.77 -27.88
N SER A 177 -23.43 11.42 -28.98
CA SER A 177 -23.25 10.10 -29.63
C SER A 177 -22.04 10.05 -30.57
N GLY A 178 -21.47 8.86 -30.72
CA GLY A 178 -20.45 8.61 -31.74
C GLY A 178 -21.00 8.75 -33.15
N THR A 179 -22.24 8.30 -33.39
CA THR A 179 -22.93 8.52 -34.67
C THR A 179 -22.87 9.98 -35.10
N ARG A 180 -23.22 10.91 -34.20
CA ARG A 180 -23.29 12.35 -34.50
C ARG A 180 -21.93 12.94 -34.81
N ALA A 181 -20.93 12.65 -33.98
CA ALA A 181 -19.57 13.13 -34.20
C ALA A 181 -19.01 12.64 -35.55
N LEU A 182 -19.22 11.36 -35.89
CA LEU A 182 -18.81 10.80 -37.18
C LEU A 182 -19.60 11.44 -38.35
N ALA A 183 -20.93 11.49 -38.25
CA ALA A 183 -21.78 12.07 -39.28
C ALA A 183 -21.42 13.54 -39.57
N LEU A 184 -21.21 14.36 -38.54
CA LEU A 184 -20.78 15.76 -38.70
C LEU A 184 -19.43 15.87 -39.41
N THR A 185 -18.46 15.02 -39.05
CA THR A 185 -17.13 15.04 -39.67
C THR A 185 -17.19 14.69 -41.16
N LEU A 186 -17.97 13.66 -41.50
CA LEU A 186 -18.13 13.22 -42.88
C LEU A 186 -18.97 14.19 -43.72
N LEU A 187 -20.09 14.69 -43.18
CA LEU A 187 -20.93 15.67 -43.84
C LEU A 187 -20.16 16.97 -44.11
N LYS A 188 -19.35 17.43 -43.15
CA LYS A 188 -18.45 18.58 -43.32
C LYS A 188 -17.47 18.38 -44.48
N ALA A 189 -16.90 17.19 -44.62
CA ALA A 189 -16.02 16.86 -45.75
C ALA A 189 -16.74 16.93 -47.12
N ASN A 190 -18.07 16.94 -47.13
CA ASN A 190 -18.94 17.10 -48.30
C ASN A 190 -19.62 18.48 -48.35
N HIS A 191 -19.13 19.46 -47.58
CA HIS A 191 -19.69 20.81 -47.51
C HIS A 191 -21.14 20.87 -47.01
N ILE A 192 -21.51 19.94 -46.12
CA ILE A 192 -22.78 19.94 -45.39
C ILE A 192 -22.46 20.20 -43.92
N GLU A 193 -22.78 21.39 -43.43
CA GLU A 193 -22.50 21.83 -42.06
C GLU A 193 -23.78 22.30 -41.34
N PRO A 194 -23.81 22.28 -39.99
CA PRO A 194 -24.91 22.85 -39.22
C PRO A 194 -25.15 24.32 -39.57
N GLY A 195 -26.42 24.73 -39.67
CA GLY A 195 -26.81 26.10 -40.04
C GLY A 195 -26.89 26.38 -41.54
N GLY A 196 -26.52 25.42 -42.39
CA GLY A 196 -26.75 25.50 -43.84
C GLY A 196 -28.13 25.00 -44.29
N ASP A 197 -28.30 24.84 -45.60
CA ASP A 197 -29.58 24.44 -46.24
C ASP A 197 -30.07 23.02 -45.90
N THR A 198 -29.23 22.21 -45.24
CA THR A 198 -29.51 20.80 -44.93
C THR A 198 -29.86 20.69 -43.45
N PRO A 199 -31.13 20.43 -43.07
CA PRO A 199 -31.50 20.32 -41.66
C PRO A 199 -30.87 19.08 -41.02
N LEU A 200 -30.05 19.29 -39.98
CA LEU A 200 -29.36 18.24 -39.22
C LEU A 200 -30.05 18.03 -37.86
N LEU A 201 -30.81 16.96 -37.72
CA LEU A 201 -31.67 16.68 -36.57
C LEU A 201 -31.00 15.73 -35.57
N PRO A 202 -31.12 15.99 -34.25
CA PRO A 202 -30.52 15.17 -33.19
C PRO A 202 -31.36 13.92 -32.86
N LEU A 203 -31.88 13.23 -33.87
CA LEU A 203 -32.65 11.99 -33.69
C LEU A 203 -31.73 10.78 -33.75
N ALA A 204 -31.96 9.79 -32.87
CA ALA A 204 -31.16 8.56 -32.79
C ALA A 204 -32.04 7.31 -32.66
N GLY A 205 -31.43 6.14 -32.86
CA GLY A 205 -32.03 4.82 -32.58
C GLY A 205 -33.43 4.66 -33.18
N ASP A 206 -34.35 4.16 -32.36
CA ASP A 206 -35.74 3.88 -32.77
C ASP A 206 -36.51 5.14 -33.15
N ALA A 207 -36.22 6.28 -32.51
CA ALA A 207 -36.87 7.56 -32.85
C ALA A 207 -36.46 8.03 -34.26
N ALA A 208 -35.18 7.90 -34.62
CA ALA A 208 -34.71 8.19 -35.98
C ALA A 208 -35.31 7.22 -37.00
N ALA A 209 -35.30 5.92 -36.69
CA ALA A 209 -35.88 4.89 -37.56
C ALA A 209 -37.37 5.16 -37.84
N LYS A 210 -38.15 5.48 -36.78
CA LYS A 210 -39.56 5.85 -36.91
C LYS A 210 -39.75 7.12 -37.73
N ALA A 211 -38.94 8.17 -37.50
CA ALA A 211 -39.03 9.40 -38.28
C ALA A 211 -38.75 9.16 -39.78
N LEU A 212 -37.86 8.21 -40.12
CA LEU A 212 -37.61 7.81 -41.50
C LEU A 212 -38.75 6.99 -42.09
N GLU A 213 -39.38 6.12 -41.32
CA GLU A 213 -40.58 5.38 -41.73
C GLU A 213 -41.75 6.35 -41.99
N ASP A 214 -41.95 7.32 -41.10
CA ASP A 214 -43.03 8.30 -41.17
C ASP A 214 -42.77 9.43 -42.20
N GLY A 215 -41.56 9.51 -42.77
CA GLY A 215 -41.20 10.53 -43.77
C GLY A 215 -40.93 11.93 -43.20
N GLN A 216 -40.70 12.00 -41.89
CA GLN A 216 -40.30 13.22 -41.20
C GLN A 216 -38.83 13.58 -41.46
N VAL A 217 -38.01 12.57 -41.80
CA VAL A 217 -36.64 12.73 -42.27
C VAL A 217 -36.42 11.94 -43.56
N ASP A 218 -35.43 12.36 -44.34
CA ASP A 218 -35.13 11.79 -45.65
C ASP A 218 -33.98 10.76 -45.58
N ALA A 219 -33.07 10.92 -44.62
CA ALA A 219 -32.07 9.91 -44.26
C ALA A 219 -31.75 9.90 -42.75
N VAL A 220 -31.33 8.75 -42.26
CA VAL A 220 -30.86 8.52 -40.89
C VAL A 220 -29.47 7.92 -40.91
N PHE A 221 -28.63 8.38 -39.99
CA PHE A 221 -27.30 7.87 -39.73
C PHE A 221 -27.38 7.07 -38.43
N LEU A 222 -26.89 5.84 -38.44
CA LEU A 222 -26.92 4.94 -37.29
C LEU A 222 -25.59 4.19 -37.19
N THR A 223 -25.08 4.06 -35.99
CA THR A 223 -23.91 3.22 -35.67
C THR A 223 -24.25 2.30 -34.50
N GLY A 224 -23.57 1.16 -34.41
CA GLY A 224 -23.85 0.15 -33.40
C GLY A 224 -23.59 0.61 -31.95
N ASP A 225 -22.83 1.69 -31.73
CA ASP A 225 -22.55 2.24 -30.39
C ASP A 225 -23.75 2.99 -29.79
N SER A 226 -24.59 3.60 -30.62
CA SER A 226 -25.75 4.40 -30.19
C SER A 226 -27.10 3.97 -30.78
N ALA A 227 -27.15 2.92 -31.60
CA ALA A 227 -28.38 2.31 -32.11
C ALA A 227 -28.44 0.81 -31.79
N GLN A 228 -29.65 0.27 -31.65
CA GLN A 228 -29.83 -1.15 -31.39
C GLN A 228 -29.71 -1.94 -32.71
N PRO A 229 -29.01 -3.10 -32.73
CA PRO A 229 -28.96 -3.96 -33.91
C PRO A 229 -30.34 -4.37 -34.47
N PRO A 230 -31.37 -4.68 -33.65
CA PRO A 230 -32.72 -4.96 -34.14
C PRO A 230 -33.35 -3.80 -34.92
N THR A 231 -33.08 -2.55 -34.53
CA THR A 231 -33.58 -1.35 -35.23
C THR A 231 -33.01 -1.28 -36.64
N MET A 232 -31.69 -1.49 -36.79
CA MET A 232 -31.04 -1.49 -38.10
C MET A 232 -31.52 -2.67 -38.96
N ALA A 233 -31.67 -3.86 -38.37
CA ALA A 233 -32.20 -5.04 -39.06
C ALA A 233 -33.64 -4.84 -39.55
N LYS A 234 -34.47 -4.09 -38.80
CA LYS A 234 -35.81 -3.70 -39.23
C LYS A 234 -35.75 -2.80 -40.46
N LEU A 235 -34.96 -1.72 -40.42
CA LEU A 235 -34.83 -0.76 -41.52
C LEU A 235 -34.35 -1.38 -42.83
N VAL A 236 -33.41 -2.32 -42.77
CA VAL A 236 -32.94 -3.09 -43.94
C VAL A 236 -34.08 -3.83 -44.66
N ARG A 237 -35.12 -4.26 -43.92
CA ARG A 237 -36.26 -5.02 -44.44
C ARG A 237 -37.49 -4.15 -44.73
N THR A 238 -37.46 -2.86 -44.37
CA THR A 238 -38.61 -1.97 -44.55
C THR A 238 -38.75 -1.56 -46.02
N PRO A 239 -39.90 -1.82 -46.67
CA PRO A 239 -40.14 -1.40 -48.04
C PRO A 239 -39.98 0.11 -48.24
N GLY A 240 -39.33 0.51 -49.34
CA GLY A 240 -39.09 1.92 -49.67
C GLY A 240 -37.93 2.58 -48.91
N ILE A 241 -37.34 1.90 -47.92
CA ILE A 241 -36.09 2.31 -47.27
C ILE A 241 -34.94 1.59 -47.96
N ARG A 242 -33.88 2.34 -48.26
CA ARG A 242 -32.66 1.84 -48.90
C ARG A 242 -31.49 1.97 -47.94
N PHE A 243 -30.56 1.03 -48.05
CA PHE A 243 -29.28 1.07 -47.36
C PHE A 243 -28.21 1.66 -48.30
N MET A 244 -27.48 2.68 -47.85
CA MET A 244 -26.49 3.38 -48.67
C MET A 244 -25.24 2.53 -48.87
N ASP A 245 -24.78 2.49 -50.12
CA ASP A 245 -23.50 1.89 -50.51
C ASP A 245 -22.52 3.03 -50.81
N PHE A 246 -21.45 3.11 -50.02
CA PHE A 246 -20.49 4.21 -50.11
C PHE A 246 -19.55 4.01 -51.30
N ALA A 247 -19.88 4.64 -52.44
CA ALA A 247 -19.02 4.59 -53.63
C ALA A 247 -17.62 5.21 -53.41
N GLN A 248 -17.42 5.95 -52.32
CA GLN A 248 -16.18 6.61 -51.95
C GLN A 248 -15.58 6.07 -50.64
N ALA A 249 -15.92 4.84 -50.23
CA ALA A 249 -15.47 4.26 -48.96
C ALA A 249 -13.94 4.27 -48.79
N ASP A 250 -13.18 3.76 -49.77
CA ASP A 250 -11.70 3.80 -49.77
C ASP A 250 -11.15 5.24 -49.64
N ALA A 251 -11.78 6.23 -50.29
CA ALA A 251 -11.35 7.62 -50.19
C ALA A 251 -11.54 8.18 -48.77
N TYR A 252 -12.62 7.81 -48.07
CA TYR A 252 -12.80 8.17 -46.67
C TYR A 252 -11.78 7.48 -45.77
N ALA A 253 -11.52 6.18 -45.96
CA ALA A 253 -10.54 5.43 -45.18
C ALA A 253 -9.11 6.03 -45.31
N ARG A 254 -8.73 6.47 -46.52
CA ARG A 254 -7.45 7.15 -46.74
C ARG A 254 -7.38 8.55 -46.13
N ARG A 255 -8.50 9.28 -46.11
CA ARG A 255 -8.55 10.65 -45.59
C ARG A 255 -8.66 10.71 -44.07
N PHE A 256 -9.31 9.71 -43.48
CA PHE A 256 -9.55 9.61 -42.04
C PHE A 256 -8.94 8.30 -41.53
N PRO A 257 -7.70 8.32 -40.99
CA PRO A 257 -6.95 7.10 -40.67
C PRO A 257 -7.60 6.17 -39.64
N TYR A 258 -8.58 6.66 -38.89
CA TYR A 258 -9.37 5.87 -37.94
C TYR A 258 -10.54 5.12 -38.61
N LEU A 259 -10.79 5.33 -39.91
CA LEU A 259 -11.83 4.67 -40.68
C LEU A 259 -11.25 3.53 -41.52
N THR A 260 -11.99 2.43 -41.56
CA THR A 260 -11.73 1.29 -42.43
C THR A 260 -12.93 1.06 -43.33
N GLU A 261 -12.69 0.65 -44.57
CA GLU A 261 -13.73 0.18 -45.48
C GLU A 261 -14.13 -1.25 -45.11
N ILE A 262 -15.44 -1.49 -45.01
CA ILE A 262 -16.01 -2.83 -44.78
C ILE A 262 -16.95 -3.14 -45.93
N GLU A 263 -16.68 -4.24 -46.63
CA GLU A 263 -17.58 -4.79 -47.62
C GLU A 263 -18.53 -5.80 -46.95
N LEU A 264 -19.83 -5.53 -47.01
CA LEU A 264 -20.85 -6.49 -46.63
C LEU A 264 -21.22 -7.33 -47.86
N PRO A 265 -21.02 -8.65 -47.85
CA PRO A 265 -21.29 -9.49 -49.00
C PRO A 265 -22.79 -9.56 -49.32
N MET A 266 -23.11 -9.85 -50.57
CA MET A 266 -24.50 -10.13 -50.96
C MET A 266 -25.07 -11.30 -50.13
N GLY A 267 -26.33 -11.21 -49.74
CA GLY A 267 -27.00 -12.22 -48.90
C GLY A 267 -26.61 -12.21 -47.42
N ALA A 268 -25.77 -11.28 -46.95
CA ALA A 268 -25.29 -11.22 -45.56
C ALA A 268 -26.40 -11.14 -44.49
N PHE A 269 -27.55 -10.53 -44.80
CA PHE A 269 -28.68 -10.41 -43.87
C PHE A 269 -29.70 -11.54 -44.00
N ASP A 270 -29.87 -12.08 -45.21
CA ASP A 270 -30.74 -13.20 -45.52
C ASP A 270 -30.31 -13.84 -46.84
N LEU A 271 -29.85 -15.09 -46.78
CA LEU A 271 -29.42 -15.85 -47.95
C LEU A 271 -30.59 -16.26 -48.85
N ALA A 272 -31.77 -16.52 -48.29
CA ALA A 272 -32.92 -17.00 -49.05
C ALA A 272 -33.49 -15.90 -49.95
N THR A 273 -33.52 -14.67 -49.45
CA THR A 273 -33.96 -13.49 -50.21
C THR A 273 -32.80 -12.74 -50.87
N ASN A 274 -31.56 -13.23 -50.70
CA ASN A 274 -30.33 -12.60 -51.15
C ASN A 274 -30.26 -11.11 -50.74
N LEU A 275 -30.37 -10.84 -49.45
CA LEU A 275 -30.36 -9.49 -48.88
C LEU A 275 -29.01 -9.23 -48.18
N PRO A 276 -28.23 -8.18 -48.52
CA PRO A 276 -28.44 -7.28 -49.66
C PRO A 276 -28.24 -7.98 -51.01
N PRO A 277 -28.90 -7.52 -52.10
CA PRO A 277 -28.82 -8.18 -53.42
C PRO A 277 -27.47 -8.06 -54.11
N ARG A 278 -26.60 -7.19 -53.61
CA ARG A 278 -25.26 -6.89 -54.10
C ARG A 278 -24.36 -6.55 -52.89
N PRO A 279 -23.03 -6.63 -53.03
CA PRO A 279 -22.13 -6.14 -52.01
C PRO A 279 -22.41 -4.66 -51.68
N VAL A 280 -22.26 -4.31 -50.40
CA VAL A 280 -22.45 -2.95 -49.89
C VAL A 280 -21.18 -2.51 -49.16
N HIS A 281 -20.58 -1.41 -49.60
CA HIS A 281 -19.41 -0.82 -48.99
C HIS A 281 -19.84 0.14 -47.89
N MET A 282 -19.25 -0.02 -46.73
CA MET A 282 -19.47 0.80 -45.54
C MET A 282 -18.14 1.39 -45.07
N ILE A 283 -18.23 2.47 -44.33
CA ILE A 283 -17.10 3.04 -43.59
C ILE A 283 -17.32 2.81 -42.10
N ALA A 284 -16.29 2.34 -41.41
CA ALA A 284 -16.37 1.96 -40.01
C ALA A 284 -15.16 2.51 -39.24
N PRO A 285 -15.39 3.32 -38.19
CA PRO A 285 -14.38 3.46 -37.16
C PRO A 285 -14.19 2.17 -36.38
N THR A 286 -13.01 2.04 -35.77
CA THR A 286 -12.71 0.99 -34.81
C THR A 286 -13.11 1.45 -33.40
N ALA A 287 -13.82 0.61 -32.65
CA ALA A 287 -14.08 0.80 -31.24
C ALA A 287 -12.88 0.33 -30.41
N GLU A 288 -12.45 1.17 -29.49
CA GLU A 288 -11.41 0.87 -28.52
C GLU A 288 -12.00 0.79 -27.11
N LEU A 289 -11.40 -0.08 -26.29
CA LEU A 289 -11.67 -0.12 -24.86
C LEU A 289 -10.71 0.83 -24.16
N ILE A 290 -11.18 2.03 -23.83
CA ILE A 290 -10.36 3.08 -23.21
C ILE A 290 -10.49 3.01 -21.70
N ALA A 291 -9.36 3.06 -21.00
CA ALA A 291 -9.25 3.08 -19.56
C ALA A 291 -8.48 4.32 -19.10
N ARG A 292 -8.64 4.70 -17.84
CA ARG A 292 -7.72 5.64 -17.18
C ARG A 292 -6.36 4.99 -16.97
N ASP A 293 -5.30 5.79 -17.02
CA ASP A 293 -3.94 5.38 -16.66
C ASP A 293 -3.82 4.88 -15.20
N SER A 294 -4.71 5.34 -14.33
CA SER A 294 -4.83 4.90 -12.93
C SER A 294 -5.49 3.53 -12.76
N LEU A 295 -5.89 2.84 -13.84
CA LEU A 295 -6.54 1.53 -13.75
C LEU A 295 -5.56 0.47 -13.21
N HIS A 296 -5.98 -0.25 -12.17
CA HIS A 296 -5.15 -1.29 -11.56
C HIS A 296 -4.80 -2.41 -12.59
N PRO A 297 -3.53 -2.86 -12.69
CA PRO A 297 -3.09 -3.85 -13.69
C PRO A 297 -3.94 -5.14 -13.72
N ALA A 298 -4.28 -5.68 -12.55
CA ALA A 298 -5.13 -6.85 -12.42
C ALA A 298 -6.53 -6.69 -13.06
N LEU A 299 -7.11 -5.48 -13.04
CA LEU A 299 -8.40 -5.21 -13.70
C LEU A 299 -8.24 -5.06 -15.21
N SER A 300 -7.13 -4.46 -15.66
CA SER A 300 -6.76 -4.42 -17.08
C SER A 300 -6.72 -5.83 -17.68
N ASP A 301 -6.02 -6.78 -17.03
CA ASP A 301 -5.94 -8.17 -17.50
C ASP A 301 -7.32 -8.85 -17.63
N LEU A 302 -8.19 -8.62 -16.65
CA LEU A 302 -9.56 -9.16 -16.67
C LEU A 302 -10.41 -8.55 -17.77
N LEU A 303 -10.23 -7.27 -18.06
CA LEU A 303 -10.93 -6.56 -19.13
C LEU A 303 -10.46 -7.03 -20.51
N VAL A 304 -9.16 -7.20 -20.72
CA VAL A 304 -8.63 -7.75 -21.97
C VAL A 304 -9.08 -9.21 -22.17
N GLU A 305 -9.12 -10.01 -21.10
CA GLU A 305 -9.68 -11.36 -21.13
C GLU A 305 -11.17 -11.36 -21.50
N ALA A 306 -11.97 -10.50 -20.87
CA ALA A 306 -13.38 -10.35 -21.21
C ALA A 306 -13.56 -9.88 -22.66
N ALA A 307 -12.68 -8.98 -23.13
CA ALA A 307 -12.67 -8.54 -24.51
C ALA A 307 -12.40 -9.72 -25.47
N ARG A 308 -11.43 -10.59 -25.14
CA ARG A 308 -11.17 -11.81 -25.92
C ARG A 308 -12.37 -12.74 -25.95
N GLU A 309 -13.03 -13.01 -24.82
CA GLU A 309 -14.19 -13.91 -24.78
C GLU A 309 -15.37 -13.35 -25.59
N VAL A 310 -15.57 -12.03 -25.59
CA VAL A 310 -16.71 -11.39 -26.26
C VAL A 310 -16.47 -11.12 -27.74
N HIS A 311 -15.26 -10.72 -28.13
CA HIS A 311 -14.97 -10.17 -29.45
C HIS A 311 -14.14 -11.09 -30.36
N SER A 312 -13.61 -12.22 -29.87
CA SER A 312 -12.82 -13.14 -30.73
C SER A 312 -13.62 -13.93 -31.76
N ARG A 313 -14.95 -13.99 -31.63
CA ARG A 313 -15.78 -14.77 -32.54
C ARG A 313 -15.97 -14.04 -33.86
N ALA A 314 -15.93 -14.80 -34.96
CA ALA A 314 -16.32 -14.29 -36.26
C ALA A 314 -17.78 -13.83 -36.27
N ASN A 315 -18.06 -12.76 -37.02
CA ASN A 315 -19.41 -12.29 -37.30
C ASN A 315 -19.43 -11.61 -38.69
N LEU A 316 -20.54 -10.97 -39.07
CA LEU A 316 -20.69 -10.34 -40.39
C LEU A 316 -19.67 -9.23 -40.69
N LEU A 317 -19.08 -8.62 -39.66
CA LEU A 317 -18.21 -7.45 -39.79
C LEU A 317 -16.74 -7.74 -39.56
N GLN A 318 -16.39 -8.90 -38.97
CA GLN A 318 -15.02 -9.22 -38.58
C GLN A 318 -14.75 -10.72 -38.63
N ARG A 319 -13.48 -11.06 -38.80
CA ARG A 319 -12.96 -12.42 -38.82
C ARG A 319 -12.76 -12.97 -37.41
N ALA A 320 -12.62 -14.29 -37.30
CA ALA A 320 -12.27 -14.93 -36.05
C ALA A 320 -10.88 -14.46 -35.58
N ASN A 321 -10.76 -14.16 -34.28
CA ASN A 321 -9.55 -13.67 -33.61
C ASN A 321 -8.98 -12.36 -34.19
N GLU A 322 -9.78 -11.59 -34.92
CA GLU A 322 -9.38 -10.24 -35.36
C GLU A 322 -9.36 -9.25 -34.20
N PHE A 323 -10.30 -9.39 -33.26
CA PHE A 323 -10.39 -8.58 -32.06
C PHE A 323 -10.45 -9.43 -30.77
N PRO A 324 -10.02 -8.90 -29.61
CA PRO A 324 -9.38 -7.60 -29.45
C PRO A 324 -7.93 -7.61 -29.96
N ALA A 325 -7.43 -6.46 -30.39
CA ALA A 325 -6.09 -6.30 -30.95
C ALA A 325 -5.39 -5.04 -30.38
N PRO A 326 -4.05 -5.06 -30.23
CA PRO A 326 -3.26 -3.93 -29.76
C PRO A 326 -3.06 -2.86 -30.85
N LEU A 327 -4.14 -2.50 -31.56
CA LEU A 327 -4.13 -1.45 -32.57
C LEU A 327 -4.36 -0.11 -31.88
N ALA A 328 -3.35 0.76 -31.94
CA ALA A 328 -3.41 2.13 -31.44
C ALA A 328 -3.78 3.08 -32.57
N HIS A 329 -4.87 3.84 -32.43
CA HIS A 329 -5.18 4.96 -33.34
C HIS A 329 -4.86 6.30 -32.68
N GLU A 330 -5.68 6.69 -31.71
CA GLU A 330 -5.55 7.98 -31.02
C GLU A 330 -4.89 7.85 -29.65
N PHE A 331 -5.18 6.75 -28.94
CA PHE A 331 -4.72 6.52 -27.59
C PHE A 331 -3.53 5.57 -27.58
N ARG A 332 -2.53 5.85 -26.74
CA ARG A 332 -1.43 4.91 -26.49
C ARG A 332 -1.97 3.63 -25.88
N ILE A 333 -1.45 2.48 -26.31
CA ILE A 333 -1.77 1.19 -25.68
C ILE A 333 -1.20 1.20 -24.27
N SER A 334 -2.00 0.76 -23.31
CA SER A 334 -1.54 0.60 -21.92
C SER A 334 -0.41 -0.43 -21.85
N ASP A 335 0.65 -0.14 -21.08
CA ASP A 335 1.76 -1.07 -20.85
C ASP A 335 1.26 -2.43 -20.35
N ASN A 336 0.16 -2.44 -19.58
CA ASN A 336 -0.48 -3.65 -19.08
C ASN A 336 -1.14 -4.46 -20.20
N ALA A 337 -1.87 -3.78 -21.10
CA ALA A 337 -2.50 -4.42 -22.23
C ALA A 337 -1.44 -4.96 -23.21
N GLU A 338 -0.39 -4.18 -23.51
CA GLU A 338 0.71 -4.61 -24.38
C GLU A 338 1.40 -5.87 -23.84
N ARG A 339 1.67 -5.91 -22.53
CA ARG A 339 2.20 -7.09 -21.84
C ARG A 339 1.28 -8.31 -22.02
N TYR A 340 -0.03 -8.12 -21.85
CA TYR A 340 -1.01 -9.18 -22.02
C TYR A 340 -1.02 -9.73 -23.45
N TYR A 341 -1.00 -8.87 -24.47
CA TYR A 341 -0.98 -9.32 -25.87
C TYR A 341 0.31 -10.07 -26.22
N LYS A 342 1.47 -9.65 -25.68
CA LYS A 342 2.76 -10.30 -25.93
C LYS A 342 2.95 -11.62 -25.20
N SER A 343 2.52 -11.70 -23.93
CA SER A 343 2.90 -12.79 -23.01
C SER A 343 1.72 -13.50 -22.35
N GLY A 344 0.49 -13.02 -22.56
CA GLY A 344 -0.70 -13.49 -21.85
C GLY A 344 -0.74 -13.02 -20.40
N LYS A 345 -1.49 -13.75 -19.56
CA LYS A 345 -1.56 -13.49 -18.12
C LYS A 345 -0.19 -13.65 -17.47
N SER A 346 0.15 -12.78 -16.52
CA SER A 346 1.34 -12.94 -15.68
C SER A 346 1.32 -14.30 -14.97
N PHE A 347 2.50 -14.88 -14.70
CA PHE A 347 2.67 -16.24 -14.17
C PHE A 347 1.75 -16.54 -12.97
N LEU A 348 1.64 -15.58 -12.05
CA LEU A 348 0.78 -15.69 -10.85
C LEU A 348 -0.71 -15.86 -11.20
N TYR A 349 -1.21 -15.10 -12.19
CA TYR A 349 -2.61 -15.16 -12.63
C TYR A 349 -2.89 -16.32 -13.61
N ARG A 350 -1.86 -16.99 -14.12
CA ARG A 350 -1.99 -18.20 -14.95
C ARG A 350 -2.20 -19.45 -14.09
N THR A 351 -1.55 -19.54 -12.93
CA THR A 351 -1.57 -20.74 -12.08
C THR A 351 -2.48 -20.62 -10.85
N LEU A 352 -2.82 -19.41 -10.41
CA LEU A 352 -3.63 -19.19 -9.22
C LEU A 352 -4.98 -18.55 -9.60
N PRO A 353 -6.10 -18.94 -8.94
CA PRO A 353 -7.37 -18.21 -9.05
C PRO A 353 -7.17 -16.72 -8.72
N PHE A 354 -7.89 -15.81 -9.37
CA PHE A 354 -7.73 -14.35 -9.19
C PHE A 354 -7.72 -13.90 -7.72
N TRP A 355 -8.57 -14.51 -6.87
CA TRP A 355 -8.57 -14.24 -5.43
C TRP A 355 -7.26 -14.63 -4.74
N LEU A 356 -6.65 -15.75 -5.15
CA LEU A 356 -5.39 -16.22 -4.57
C LEU A 356 -4.19 -15.43 -5.11
N ALA A 357 -4.22 -15.01 -6.38
CA ALA A 357 -3.23 -14.10 -6.94
C ALA A 357 -3.31 -12.71 -6.29
N SER A 358 -4.51 -12.14 -6.12
CA SER A 358 -4.69 -10.86 -5.43
C SER A 358 -4.43 -10.96 -3.92
N LEU A 359 -4.70 -12.09 -3.29
CA LEU A 359 -4.34 -12.33 -1.88
C LEU A 359 -2.83 -12.49 -1.72
N ALA A 360 -2.16 -13.22 -2.63
CA ALA A 360 -0.72 -13.35 -2.63
C ALA A 360 -0.06 -11.99 -2.82
N ASP A 361 -0.57 -11.14 -3.72
CA ASP A 361 -0.09 -9.77 -3.87
C ASP A 361 -0.27 -8.99 -2.55
N ARG A 362 -1.46 -9.03 -1.94
CA ARG A 362 -1.74 -8.41 -0.63
C ARG A 362 -0.82 -8.90 0.50
N VAL A 363 -0.54 -10.20 0.56
CA VAL A 363 0.26 -10.82 1.63
C VAL A 363 1.74 -10.60 1.39
N LEU A 364 2.24 -10.79 0.17
CA LEU A 364 3.66 -10.66 -0.19
C LEU A 364 4.15 -9.22 0.03
N VAL A 365 3.34 -8.25 -0.35
CA VAL A 365 3.56 -6.81 -0.17
C VAL A 365 3.76 -6.41 1.29
N VAL A 366 3.04 -7.07 2.20
CA VAL A 366 3.16 -6.86 3.65
C VAL A 366 4.26 -7.72 4.25
N LEU A 367 4.37 -8.97 3.81
CA LEU A 367 5.23 -10.00 4.37
C LEU A 367 6.70 -9.73 4.04
N VAL A 368 7.03 -9.28 2.83
CA VAL A 368 8.43 -9.03 2.42
C VAL A 368 9.06 -7.92 3.25
N PRO A 369 8.48 -6.70 3.37
CA PRO A 369 9.02 -5.66 4.24
C PRO A 369 9.05 -6.08 5.72
N LEU A 370 8.03 -6.80 6.19
CA LEU A 370 8.00 -7.31 7.56
C LEU A 370 9.17 -8.27 7.82
N ILE A 371 9.45 -9.19 6.90
CA ILE A 371 10.59 -10.12 7.00
C ILE A 371 11.92 -9.35 6.96
N VAL A 372 12.07 -8.37 6.05
CA VAL A 372 13.28 -7.54 5.93
C VAL A 372 13.61 -6.80 7.23
N VAL A 373 12.60 -6.40 8.01
CA VAL A 373 12.79 -5.75 9.33
C VAL A 373 12.94 -6.76 10.46
N LEU A 374 12.14 -7.82 10.44
CA LEU A 374 12.07 -8.80 11.52
C LEU A 374 13.36 -9.63 11.62
N ILE A 375 13.95 -10.04 10.48
CA ILE A 375 15.19 -10.83 10.47
C ILE A 375 16.35 -10.12 11.18
N PRO A 376 16.74 -8.87 10.82
CA PRO A 376 17.79 -8.16 11.53
C PRO A 376 17.35 -7.76 12.96
N GLY A 377 16.08 -7.43 13.18
CA GLY A 377 15.54 -7.15 14.51
C GLY A 377 15.73 -8.32 15.48
N LEU A 378 15.42 -9.54 15.05
CA LEU A 378 15.62 -10.77 15.81
C LEU A 378 17.10 -11.02 16.14
N ARG A 379 18.04 -10.65 15.26
CA ARG A 379 19.48 -10.73 15.53
C ARG A 379 19.93 -9.74 16.62
N LEU A 380 19.24 -8.62 16.80
CA LEU A 380 19.58 -7.62 17.81
C LEU A 380 19.07 -7.99 19.21
N VAL A 381 18.07 -8.88 19.32
CA VAL A 381 17.45 -9.29 20.59
C VAL A 381 18.48 -9.79 21.62
N PRO A 382 19.40 -10.74 21.29
CA PRO A 382 20.37 -11.23 22.28
C PRO A 382 21.38 -10.16 22.71
N GLY A 383 21.72 -9.22 21.83
CA GLY A 383 22.61 -8.10 22.13
C GLY A 383 21.97 -7.10 23.09
N LEU A 384 20.76 -6.65 22.76
CA LEU A 384 19.99 -5.71 23.58
C LEU A 384 19.66 -6.29 24.96
N TYR A 385 19.30 -7.58 25.03
CA TYR A 385 19.06 -8.27 26.28
C TYR A 385 20.30 -8.30 27.18
N ARG A 386 21.47 -8.69 26.63
CA ARG A 386 22.74 -8.69 27.36
C ARG A 386 23.14 -7.30 27.83
N TRP A 387 23.06 -6.30 26.95
CA TRP A 387 23.38 -4.92 27.28
C TRP A 387 22.50 -4.40 28.43
N ARG A 388 21.19 -4.64 28.37
CA ARG A 388 20.27 -4.13 29.39
C ARG A 388 20.47 -4.78 30.76
N VAL A 389 20.72 -6.08 30.81
CA VAL A 389 21.03 -6.79 32.06
C VAL A 389 22.35 -6.27 32.63
N LYS A 390 23.40 -6.13 31.80
CA LYS A 390 24.69 -5.56 32.22
C LYS A 390 24.59 -4.11 32.70
N SER A 391 23.82 -3.25 32.03
CA SER A 391 23.64 -1.85 32.44
C SER A 391 23.04 -1.72 33.84
N ARG A 392 22.20 -2.67 34.28
CA ARG A 392 21.70 -2.69 35.67
C ARG A 392 22.81 -2.97 36.68
N ILE A 393 23.73 -3.87 36.34
CA ILE A 393 24.91 -4.21 37.15
C ILE A 393 25.86 -3.00 37.19
N TYR A 394 26.20 -2.43 36.02
CA TYR A 394 27.11 -1.29 35.91
C TYR A 394 26.62 -0.04 36.64
N ARG A 395 25.31 0.20 36.71
CA ARG A 395 24.77 1.33 37.49
C ARG A 395 25.14 1.23 38.98
N TRP A 396 25.09 0.03 39.54
CA TRP A 396 25.48 -0.21 40.93
C TRP A 396 26.99 -0.29 41.11
N TYR A 397 27.71 -0.79 40.11
CA TYR A 397 29.17 -0.73 40.06
C TYR A 397 29.67 0.73 40.10
N GLY A 398 29.03 1.62 39.33
CA GLY A 398 29.32 3.06 39.37
C GLY A 398 28.99 3.72 40.71
N ALA A 399 27.88 3.33 41.35
CA ALA A 399 27.55 3.79 42.70
C ALA A 399 28.58 3.32 43.74
N LEU A 400 29.11 2.10 43.59
CA LEU A 400 30.16 1.56 44.45
C LEU A 400 31.50 2.29 44.25
N ILE A 401 31.90 2.55 43.01
CA ILE A 401 33.12 3.33 42.70
C ILE A 401 33.02 4.76 43.22
N ALA A 402 31.83 5.38 43.19
CA ALA A 402 31.63 6.71 43.77
C ALA A 402 31.94 6.71 45.29
N ILE A 403 31.49 5.67 46.00
CA ILE A 403 31.80 5.45 47.42
C ILE A 403 33.29 5.14 47.64
N GLU A 404 33.91 4.35 46.76
CA GLU A 404 35.36 4.08 46.80
C GLU A 404 36.19 5.36 46.62
N ARG A 405 35.76 6.27 45.75
CA ARG A 405 36.44 7.55 45.54
C ARG A 405 36.27 8.50 46.73
N GLU A 406 35.09 8.52 47.36
CA GLU A 406 34.84 9.31 48.58
C GLU A 406 35.63 8.76 49.79
N THR A 407 35.95 7.47 49.80
CA THR A 407 36.75 6.84 50.87
C THR A 407 38.25 7.08 50.74
N ILE A 408 38.77 7.27 49.52
CA ILE A 408 40.18 7.61 49.30
C ILE A 408 40.52 9.01 49.87
N SER A 409 39.55 9.92 49.97
CA SER A 409 39.73 11.28 50.49
C SER A 409 39.91 11.39 52.01
N GLY A 410 39.89 10.26 52.74
CA GLY A 410 40.10 10.23 54.21
C GLY A 410 38.92 10.77 55.02
N PRO A 411 37.74 10.12 54.98
CA PRO A 411 36.53 10.62 55.61
C PRO A 411 36.61 10.64 57.15
N ASP A 412 35.91 11.60 57.75
CA ASP A 412 35.77 11.75 59.20
C ASP A 412 34.80 10.69 59.79
N THR A 413 34.78 10.50 61.11
CA THR A 413 34.04 9.38 61.75
C THR A 413 32.54 9.37 61.41
N ALA A 414 31.91 10.55 61.37
CA ALA A 414 30.50 10.69 60.97
C ALA A 414 30.26 10.45 59.46
N GLN A 415 31.25 10.75 58.61
CA GLN A 415 31.16 10.51 57.16
C GLN A 415 31.31 9.01 56.85
N ARG A 416 32.09 8.27 57.65
CA ARG A 416 32.24 6.81 57.52
C ARG A 416 30.94 6.06 57.79
N ASP A 417 30.24 6.41 58.86
CA ASP A 417 28.95 5.79 59.19
C ASP A 417 27.92 6.05 58.08
N ALA A 418 27.89 7.26 57.51
CA ALA A 418 27.03 7.58 56.37
C ALA A 418 27.41 6.78 55.10
N LEU A 419 28.69 6.52 54.87
CA LEU A 419 29.17 5.69 53.75
C LEU A 419 28.82 4.21 53.94
N LEU A 420 28.91 3.68 55.16
CA LEU A 420 28.50 2.32 55.49
C LEU A 420 26.99 2.12 55.31
N ASP A 421 26.17 3.08 55.76
CA ASP A 421 24.72 3.03 55.54
C ASP A 421 24.36 3.13 54.04
N ARG A 422 25.13 3.88 53.23
CA ARG A 422 24.99 3.90 51.76
C ARG A 422 25.36 2.55 51.13
N ILE A 423 26.40 1.88 51.61
CA ILE A 423 26.78 0.53 51.17
C ILE A 423 25.68 -0.48 51.51
N ASP A 424 25.10 -0.42 52.72
CA ASP A 424 23.95 -1.25 53.12
C ASP A 424 22.74 -1.04 52.21
N GLY A 425 22.50 0.21 51.79
CA GLY A 425 21.48 0.57 50.81
C GLY A 425 21.73 -0.04 49.42
N ILE A 426 22.97 0.00 48.94
CA ILE A 426 23.38 -0.61 47.66
C ILE A 426 23.24 -2.13 47.74
N GLU A 427 23.74 -2.77 48.81
CA GLU A 427 23.65 -4.23 48.98
C GLU A 427 22.19 -4.70 49.03
N SER A 428 21.35 -4.00 49.78
CA SER A 428 19.91 -4.29 49.86
C SER A 428 19.21 -4.15 48.51
N ALA A 429 19.57 -3.13 47.72
CA ALA A 429 19.02 -2.90 46.39
C ALA A 429 19.50 -3.94 45.37
N VAL A 430 20.77 -4.37 45.45
CA VAL A 430 21.35 -5.43 44.63
C VAL A 430 20.70 -6.78 44.96
N ASN A 431 20.50 -7.10 46.24
CA ASN A 431 19.87 -8.35 46.68
C ASN A 431 18.39 -8.49 46.29
N ARG A 432 17.68 -7.36 46.09
CA ARG A 432 16.29 -7.36 45.59
C ARG A 432 16.18 -7.51 44.08
N MET A 433 17.29 -7.50 43.35
CA MET A 433 17.30 -7.59 41.90
C MET A 433 16.97 -9.02 41.43
N LYS A 434 16.01 -9.16 40.52
CA LYS A 434 15.70 -10.44 39.86
C LYS A 434 16.67 -10.64 38.71
N MET A 435 17.56 -11.63 38.81
CA MET A 435 18.63 -11.88 37.84
C MET A 435 18.47 -13.22 37.12
N PRO A 436 18.69 -13.27 35.79
CA PRO A 436 18.82 -14.52 35.05
C PRO A 436 20.12 -15.24 35.41
N LEU A 437 20.09 -16.58 35.37
CA LEU A 437 21.23 -17.42 35.74
C LEU A 437 22.50 -17.17 34.89
N ALA A 438 22.32 -16.80 33.62
CA ALA A 438 23.41 -16.56 32.68
C ALA A 438 24.33 -15.36 33.03
N PHE A 439 23.96 -14.55 34.04
CA PHE A 439 24.76 -13.41 34.54
C PHE A 439 25.04 -13.53 36.04
N ALA A 440 24.91 -14.73 36.61
CA ALA A 440 25.14 -14.96 38.02
C ALA A 440 26.59 -14.66 38.41
N ASP A 441 27.55 -14.99 37.56
CA ASP A 441 28.98 -14.68 37.70
C ASP A 441 29.23 -13.19 38.02
N GLN A 442 28.74 -12.28 37.18
CA GLN A 442 28.91 -10.84 37.32
C GLN A 442 28.17 -10.30 38.55
N PHE A 443 27.05 -10.93 38.91
CA PHE A 443 26.31 -10.60 40.12
C PHE A 443 27.09 -10.96 41.38
N TYR A 444 27.69 -12.16 41.44
CA TYR A 444 28.52 -12.58 42.56
C TYR A 444 29.79 -11.73 42.69
N VAL A 445 30.45 -11.43 41.57
CA VAL A 445 31.63 -10.53 41.56
C VAL A 445 31.29 -9.13 42.08
N LEU A 446 30.13 -8.56 41.71
CA LEU A 446 29.70 -7.27 42.28
C LEU A 446 29.50 -7.36 43.81
N ARG A 447 28.96 -8.47 44.31
CA ARG A 447 28.78 -8.68 45.75
C ARG A 447 30.09 -8.83 46.49
N GLU A 448 31.06 -9.53 45.90
CA GLU A 448 32.41 -9.65 46.43
C GLU A 448 33.09 -8.27 46.56
N HIS A 449 32.99 -7.43 45.53
CA HIS A 449 33.52 -6.06 45.59
C HIS A 449 32.80 -5.19 46.63
N ILE A 450 31.47 -5.33 46.80
CA ILE A 450 30.74 -4.65 47.87
C ILE A 450 31.28 -5.08 49.24
N GLY A 451 31.53 -6.37 49.43
CA GLY A 451 32.14 -6.92 50.65
C GLY A 451 33.56 -6.38 50.89
N PHE A 452 34.39 -6.34 49.84
CA PHE A 452 35.76 -5.83 49.90
C PHE A 452 35.82 -4.35 50.29
N VAL A 453 34.99 -3.50 49.67
CA VAL A 453 34.94 -2.06 49.99
C VAL A 453 34.42 -1.84 51.42
N ARG A 454 33.42 -2.62 51.86
CA ARG A 454 32.93 -2.62 53.25
C ARG A 454 34.03 -2.98 54.24
N GLU A 455 34.79 -4.05 53.96
CA GLU A 455 35.87 -4.52 54.83
C GLU A 455 37.01 -3.52 54.89
N ARG A 456 37.37 -2.89 53.76
CA ARG A 456 38.37 -1.81 53.71
C ARG A 456 37.95 -0.59 54.53
N LEU A 457 36.68 -0.18 54.46
CA LEU A 457 36.10 0.89 55.28
C LEU A 457 36.08 0.52 56.77
N ALA A 458 35.77 -0.73 57.11
CA ALA A 458 35.74 -1.22 58.48
C ALA A 458 37.16 -1.35 59.07
N ASN A 459 38.15 -1.75 58.27
CA ASN A 459 39.54 -1.95 58.70
C ASN A 459 40.34 -0.65 58.72
N ALA A 460 40.00 0.34 57.89
CA ALA A 460 40.55 1.70 57.98
C ALA A 460 40.22 2.41 59.31
N ALA A 461 39.26 1.89 60.08
CA ALA A 461 39.00 2.32 61.46
C ALA A 461 40.07 1.84 62.47
N VAL A 462 40.99 0.96 62.07
CA VAL A 462 41.99 0.32 62.93
C VAL A 462 43.43 0.63 62.46
N ALA A 463 43.69 1.88 62.06
CA ALA A 463 45.06 2.36 61.97
C ALA A 463 45.59 2.65 63.40
N PRO A 464 46.75 2.12 63.82
CA PRO A 464 47.24 2.25 65.20
C PRO A 464 47.75 3.68 65.45
N GLY A 465 46.86 4.54 65.95
CA GLY A 465 47.24 5.78 66.61
C GLY A 465 47.36 5.54 68.11
N ASP A 466 48.53 5.91 68.67
CA ASP A 466 48.75 6.26 70.08
C ASP A 466 48.89 5.19 71.17
N THR A 467 49.41 3.98 70.89
CA THR A 467 49.83 3.06 71.96
C THR A 467 51.33 2.79 72.10
N ASP A 468 52.18 3.23 71.16
CA ASP A 468 53.64 2.96 71.22
C ASP A 468 54.51 4.14 71.72
N ALA A 469 53.90 5.31 71.93
CA ALA A 469 54.58 6.50 72.45
C ALA A 469 54.76 6.49 73.99
N ASP A 470 53.92 5.75 74.74
CA ASP A 470 53.97 5.72 76.21
C ASP A 470 54.93 4.64 76.76
N ALA A 471 55.15 3.55 76.02
CA ALA A 471 56.11 2.50 76.40
C ALA A 471 57.57 2.97 76.27
N THR A 472 57.85 3.83 75.27
CA THR A 472 59.19 4.36 75.01
C THR A 472 59.55 5.52 75.98
N ARG A 473 58.57 6.32 76.41
CA ARG A 473 58.77 7.35 77.46
C ARG A 473 59.00 6.78 78.86
N ARG A 474 58.34 5.67 79.21
CA ARG A 474 58.51 5.04 80.53
C ARG A 474 59.87 4.34 80.69
N ARG A 475 60.47 3.83 79.60
CA ARG A 475 61.85 3.29 79.61
C ARG A 475 62.94 4.37 79.65
N ALA A 476 62.69 5.55 79.07
CA ALA A 476 63.60 6.69 79.13
C ALA A 476 63.58 7.41 80.51
N ALA A 477 62.44 7.44 81.19
CA ALA A 477 62.33 8.03 82.54
C ALA A 477 62.99 7.17 83.63
N ALA A 478 62.97 5.83 83.50
CA ALA A 478 63.60 4.92 84.46
C ALA A 478 65.13 4.85 84.37
N SER A 479 65.72 5.19 83.21
CA SER A 479 67.18 5.22 82.99
C SER A 479 67.83 6.56 83.38
N ALA A 480 67.06 7.67 83.36
CA ALA A 480 67.51 8.99 83.81
C ALA A 480 67.53 9.13 85.35
N GLN A 481 66.79 8.31 86.10
CA GLN A 481 66.74 8.36 87.57
C GLN A 481 67.79 7.48 88.27
N ALA A 482 68.43 6.54 87.55
CA ALA A 482 69.52 5.72 88.06
C ALA A 482 70.92 6.35 87.87
N SER A 483 71.05 7.37 87.00
CA SER A 483 72.32 8.03 86.67
C SER A 483 72.53 9.38 87.39
N SER A 484 71.60 9.77 88.29
CA SER A 484 71.61 11.05 89.02
C SER A 484 71.86 10.91 90.54
N ARG A 485 72.23 9.72 91.02
CA ARG A 485 72.54 9.46 92.45
C ARG A 485 73.94 8.88 92.69
N ALA A 486 74.81 8.85 91.70
CA ALA A 486 76.19 8.34 91.81
C ALA A 486 77.30 9.40 91.73
N ASP A 487 77.00 10.67 91.39
CA ASP A 487 78.00 11.74 91.26
C ASP A 487 77.76 12.90 92.25
N THR A 488 77.65 12.57 93.55
CA THR A 488 77.84 13.54 94.64
C THR A 488 78.60 12.90 95.80
N GLU A 489 79.70 12.22 95.48
CA GLU A 489 80.77 11.87 96.42
C GLU A 489 82.06 11.79 95.60
N GLN A 490 82.83 12.89 95.59
CA GLN A 490 84.31 12.95 95.57
C GLN A 490 84.78 14.27 94.93
N GLY A 491 85.22 15.17 95.80
CA GLY A 491 85.75 16.48 95.45
C GLY A 491 86.30 17.25 96.66
N SER A 492 87.11 16.61 97.50
CA SER A 492 88.12 17.28 98.34
C SER A 492 89.11 16.26 98.91
N THR A 493 90.40 16.54 98.60
CA THR A 493 91.67 15.96 99.06
C THR A 493 92.00 14.52 98.69
#